data_AF-A0A521LYL4-F1
#
_entry.id   AF-A0A521LYL4-F1
#
_cell.length_a   1.000
_cell.length_b   1.000
_cell.length_c   1.000
_cell.angle_alpha   90.00
_cell.angle_beta   90.00
_cell.angle_gamma   90.00
#
_symmetry.space_group_name_H-M   'P 1'
#
loop_
_entity.id
_entity.type
_entity.pdbx_description
1 polymer ?
#
loop_
_entity_poly.entity_id
_entity_poly.type
_entity_poly.pdbx_seq_one_letter_code
_entity_poly.pdbx_strand_id
1 'polypeptide(L)'
;MGGLEKLVVVAACVLAMTSCASDPSFQVAAMEASDSGDQKAATVLARKEVARFATADQCSPKVTVNCGTLALAYGTLARYQILDGDRMGGESSFRSAKAALRLTGLETRASATGVVYGDVSEAFWKAGDRARAIDVFKEGRTAGADQYLYMTSAARFVDQQQQQQQQQPTDQPPPTAPGPSVQATTRTAGTAPASSPLQPTPLQPTPLQPSPLQPTR
;
A
#
# COMPACT_ATOMS: atom_id res chain seq x y z
N MET A 1 -13.77 7.29 80.62
CA MET A 1 -14.09 8.50 79.83
C MET A 1 -12.81 8.82 79.05
N GLY A 2 -12.56 8.40 77.81
CA GLY A 2 -13.35 8.48 76.57
C GLY A 2 -13.48 9.96 76.15
N GLY A 3 -12.99 10.49 75.02
CA GLY A 3 -12.20 10.04 73.87
C GLY A 3 -11.91 11.26 72.96
N LEU A 4 -11.09 11.09 71.90
CA LEU A 4 -11.11 11.76 70.57
C LEU A 4 -11.36 13.31 70.52
N GLU A 5 -10.44 14.17 70.07
CA GLU A 5 -10.16 14.56 68.66
C GLU A 5 -9.20 15.77 68.71
N LYS A 6 -8.17 15.91 67.87
CA LYS A 6 -8.31 16.45 66.52
C LYS A 6 -7.08 16.12 65.68
N LEU A 7 -7.38 15.47 64.56
CA LEU A 7 -6.50 15.14 63.46
C LEU A 7 -6.01 16.39 62.73
N VAL A 8 -4.77 16.26 62.26
CA VAL A 8 -3.99 17.15 61.39
C VAL A 8 -4.74 17.45 60.09
N VAL A 9 -4.93 18.73 59.77
CA VAL A 9 -5.37 19.19 58.45
C VAL A 9 -4.11 19.47 57.63
N VAL A 10 -3.74 18.52 56.76
CA VAL A 10 -2.90 18.78 55.59
C VAL A 10 -3.79 18.58 54.38
N ALA A 11 -4.32 19.69 53.86
CA ALA A 11 -5.09 19.68 52.62
C ALA A 11 -4.12 19.50 51.45
N ALA A 12 -4.20 18.32 50.81
CA ALA A 12 -3.52 18.02 49.57
C ALA A 12 -4.13 18.84 48.42
N CYS A 13 -3.39 19.84 47.93
CA CYS A 13 -3.65 20.49 46.64
C CYS A 13 -3.10 19.66 45.48
N VAL A 14 -3.53 18.40 45.36
CA VAL A 14 -3.29 17.60 44.15
C VAL A 14 -4.57 16.84 43.87
N LEU A 15 -5.32 17.27 42.85
CA LEU A 15 -6.27 16.53 42.00
C LEU A 15 -7.32 17.52 41.44
N ALA A 16 -6.88 18.36 40.50
CA ALA A 16 -7.77 19.07 39.59
C ALA A 16 -7.12 19.14 38.20
N MET A 17 -6.85 17.97 37.61
CA MET A 17 -6.38 17.80 36.22
C MET A 17 -7.04 16.55 35.58
N THR A 18 -8.31 16.28 35.87
CA THR A 18 -9.06 15.17 35.24
C THR A 18 -10.41 15.63 34.71
N SER A 19 -10.40 16.68 33.89
CA SER A 19 -11.57 17.11 33.12
C SER A 19 -11.13 17.48 31.71
N CYS A 20 -10.80 16.45 30.93
CA CYS A 20 -10.77 16.37 29.45
C CYS A 20 -10.08 15.04 29.06
N ALA A 21 -10.52 13.90 29.62
CA ALA A 21 -10.05 12.60 29.13
C ALA A 21 -10.89 12.22 27.90
N SER A 22 -10.56 12.80 26.75
CA SER A 22 -10.86 12.11 25.49
C SER A 22 -10.18 10.75 25.58
N ASP A 23 -10.91 9.65 25.38
CA ASP A 23 -10.32 8.30 25.43
C ASP A 23 -9.02 8.28 24.62
N PRO A 24 -7.89 7.83 25.22
CA PRO A 24 -6.60 7.88 24.56
C PRO A 24 -6.67 7.05 23.27
N SER A 25 -6.24 7.64 22.15
CA SER A 25 -6.21 6.94 20.87
C SER A 25 -5.33 5.70 20.94
N PHE A 26 -5.77 4.62 20.30
CA PHE A 26 -4.98 3.40 20.21
C PHE A 26 -3.91 3.48 19.11
N GLN A 27 -3.88 4.55 18.30
CA GLN A 27 -2.99 4.66 17.13
C GLN A 27 -1.51 4.67 17.50
N VAL A 28 -1.12 5.42 18.54
CA VAL A 28 0.30 5.51 18.94
C VAL A 28 0.78 4.15 19.41
N ALA A 29 0.03 3.49 20.29
CA ALA A 29 0.37 2.15 20.76
C ALA A 29 0.39 1.11 19.62
N ALA A 30 -0.53 1.22 18.65
CA ALA A 30 -0.55 0.33 17.49
C ALA A 30 0.68 0.53 16.59
N MET A 31 1.09 1.79 16.41
CA MET A 31 2.29 2.16 15.66
C MET A 31 3.55 1.62 16.33
N GLU A 32 3.71 1.83 17.63
CA GLU A 32 4.84 1.31 18.41
C GLU A 32 4.92 -0.24 18.35
N ALA A 33 3.77 -0.91 18.44
CA ALA A 33 3.70 -2.36 18.28
C ALA A 33 4.14 -2.78 16.85
N SER A 34 3.66 -2.11 15.81
CA SER A 34 4.07 -2.40 14.43
C SER A 34 5.56 -2.14 14.21
N ASP A 35 6.10 -1.03 14.73
CA ASP A 35 7.50 -0.64 14.53
C ASP A 35 8.47 -1.56 15.26
N SER A 36 8.03 -2.16 16.38
CA SER A 36 8.76 -3.23 17.07
C SER A 36 8.56 -4.63 16.45
N GLY A 37 7.70 -4.75 15.43
CA GLY A 37 7.44 -6.00 14.71
C GLY A 37 6.30 -6.84 15.30
N ASP A 38 5.64 -6.40 16.38
CA ASP A 38 4.45 -7.06 16.93
C ASP A 38 3.18 -6.67 16.16
N GLN A 39 3.07 -7.21 14.94
CA GLN A 39 1.94 -6.92 14.03
C GLN A 39 0.60 -7.43 14.59
N LYS A 40 0.63 -8.46 15.43
CA LYS A 40 -0.57 -9.00 16.08
C LYS A 40 -1.12 -8.04 17.11
N ALA A 41 -0.27 -7.48 17.98
CA ALA A 41 -0.68 -6.44 18.92
C ALA A 41 -1.13 -5.16 18.18
N ALA A 42 -0.39 -4.74 17.14
CA ALA A 42 -0.77 -3.60 16.29
C ALA A 42 -2.17 -3.79 15.69
N THR A 43 -2.46 -4.98 15.16
CA THR A 43 -3.79 -5.34 14.61
C THR A 43 -4.88 -5.27 15.67
N VAL A 44 -4.65 -5.80 16.88
CA VAL A 44 -5.64 -5.74 17.97
C VAL A 44 -5.96 -4.29 18.35
N LEU A 45 -4.93 -3.45 18.45
CA LEU A 45 -5.09 -2.03 18.79
C LEU A 45 -5.78 -1.25 17.67
N ALA A 46 -5.42 -1.48 16.41
CA ALA A 46 -6.07 -0.86 15.26
C ALA A 46 -7.56 -1.23 15.13
N ARG A 47 -7.95 -2.47 15.48
CA ARG A 47 -9.38 -2.85 15.55
C ARG A 47 -10.15 -2.02 16.57
N LYS A 48 -9.54 -1.74 17.73
CA LYS A 48 -10.15 -0.87 18.75
C LYS A 48 -10.34 0.55 18.21
N GLU A 49 -9.36 1.07 17.48
CA GLU A 49 -9.46 2.40 16.86
C GLU A 49 -10.59 2.46 15.81
N VAL A 50 -10.69 1.44 14.94
CA VAL A 50 -11.80 1.33 13.98
C VAL A 50 -13.15 1.37 14.69
N ALA A 51 -13.31 0.62 15.79
CA ALA A 51 -14.57 0.54 16.54
C ALA A 51 -15.06 1.91 17.07
N ARG A 52 -14.15 2.85 17.32
CA ARG A 52 -14.49 4.21 17.78
C ARG A 52 -15.19 5.05 16.73
N PHE A 53 -14.88 4.81 15.45
CA PHE A 53 -15.39 5.62 14.33
C PHE A 53 -16.43 4.88 13.47
N ALA A 54 -16.59 3.57 13.67
CA ALA A 54 -17.46 2.73 12.84
C ALA A 54 -18.96 2.84 13.18
N THR A 55 -19.34 3.67 14.16
CA THR A 55 -20.74 3.84 14.53
C THR A 55 -21.49 4.76 13.54
N ALA A 56 -22.80 4.57 13.42
CA ALA A 56 -23.62 5.23 12.39
C ALA A 56 -23.72 6.76 12.55
N ASP A 57 -23.52 7.26 13.77
CA ASP A 57 -23.44 8.67 14.12
C ASP A 57 -22.08 9.30 13.75
N GLN A 58 -21.08 8.49 13.39
CA GLN A 58 -19.74 8.96 13.01
C GLN A 58 -19.55 8.92 11.50
N CYS A 59 -19.95 7.81 10.87
CA CYS A 59 -19.91 7.67 9.42
C CYS A 59 -21.07 6.81 8.90
N SER A 60 -21.94 7.43 8.10
CA SER A 60 -23.03 6.79 7.37
C SER A 60 -23.38 7.60 6.11
N PRO A 61 -24.22 7.09 5.21
CA PRO A 61 -24.70 7.86 4.07
C PRO A 61 -25.41 9.18 4.43
N LYS A 62 -25.89 9.31 5.68
CA LYS A 62 -26.57 10.51 6.19
C LYS A 62 -25.68 11.39 7.07
N VAL A 63 -24.59 10.85 7.62
CA VAL A 63 -23.71 11.52 8.57
C VAL A 63 -22.27 11.29 8.15
N THR A 64 -21.59 12.32 7.68
CA THR A 64 -20.25 12.18 7.05
C THR A 64 -19.11 12.75 7.91
N VAL A 65 -19.37 13.00 9.20
CA VAL A 65 -18.48 13.74 10.10
C VAL A 65 -17.08 13.15 10.17
N ASN A 66 -16.98 11.83 10.38
CA ASN A 66 -15.70 11.14 10.62
C ASN A 66 -15.39 10.05 9.58
N CYS A 67 -16.01 10.12 8.39
CA CYS A 67 -15.75 9.12 7.34
C CYS A 67 -14.30 9.09 6.85
N GLY A 68 -13.62 10.24 6.82
CA GLY A 68 -12.19 10.30 6.51
C GLY A 68 -11.34 9.61 7.58
N THR A 69 -11.62 9.89 8.85
CA THR A 69 -10.96 9.25 10.00
C THR A 69 -11.18 7.74 10.03
N LEU A 70 -12.41 7.30 9.78
CA LEU A 70 -12.76 5.88 9.68
C LEU A 70 -12.01 5.21 8.52
N ALA A 71 -11.90 5.87 7.36
CA ALA A 71 -11.14 5.36 6.23
C ALA A 71 -9.66 5.15 6.59
N LEU A 72 -9.03 6.12 7.26
CA LEU A 72 -7.65 6.02 7.72
C LEU A 72 -7.47 4.89 8.75
N ALA A 73 -8.40 4.74 9.69
CA ALA A 73 -8.38 3.65 10.67
C ALA A 73 -8.47 2.27 10.00
N TYR A 74 -9.36 2.10 9.02
CA TYR A 74 -9.45 0.87 8.23
C TYR A 74 -8.20 0.63 7.37
N GLY A 75 -7.63 1.68 6.77
CA GLY A 75 -6.37 1.57 6.00
C GLY A 75 -5.20 1.11 6.87
N THR A 76 -5.09 1.66 8.08
CA THR A 76 -4.10 1.27 9.09
C THR A 76 -4.30 -0.18 9.54
N LEU A 77 -5.54 -0.57 9.83
CA LEU A 77 -5.86 -1.96 10.17
C LEU A 77 -5.50 -2.91 9.01
N ALA A 78 -5.82 -2.53 7.77
CA ALA A 78 -5.46 -3.31 6.60
C ALA A 78 -3.94 -3.50 6.47
N ARG A 79 -3.17 -2.42 6.65
CA ARG A 79 -1.70 -2.46 6.66
C ARG A 79 -1.17 -3.47 7.68
N TYR A 80 -1.61 -3.38 8.95
CA TYR A 80 -1.11 -4.30 9.98
C TYR A 80 -1.51 -5.75 9.72
N GLN A 81 -2.73 -6.01 9.25
CA GLN A 81 -3.15 -7.36 8.87
C GLN A 81 -2.31 -7.95 7.74
N ILE A 82 -1.99 -7.16 6.71
CA ILE A 82 -1.13 -7.61 5.61
C ILE A 82 0.28 -7.94 6.13
N LEU A 83 0.83 -7.10 7.00
CA LEU A 83 2.15 -7.32 7.59
C LEU A 83 2.18 -8.51 8.55
N ASP A 84 1.06 -8.83 9.21
CA ASP A 84 0.87 -10.02 10.06
C ASP A 84 0.64 -11.30 9.23
N GLY A 85 0.56 -11.19 7.89
CA GLY A 85 0.26 -12.31 6.99
C GLY A 85 -1.23 -12.63 6.83
N ASP A 86 -2.13 -11.92 7.52
CA ASP A 86 -3.59 -11.98 7.31
C ASP A 86 -3.99 -11.19 6.06
N ARG A 87 -3.59 -11.71 4.90
CA ARG A 87 -3.89 -11.11 3.60
C ARG A 87 -5.39 -10.87 3.39
N MET A 88 -6.21 -11.88 3.69
CA MET A 88 -7.65 -11.82 3.45
C MET A 88 -8.32 -10.78 4.35
N GLY A 89 -7.94 -10.73 5.63
CA GLY A 89 -8.41 -9.70 6.53
C GLY A 89 -7.96 -8.30 6.10
N GLY A 90 -6.71 -8.17 5.64
CA GLY A 90 -6.18 -6.93 5.08
C GLY A 90 -6.99 -6.39 3.90
N GLU A 91 -7.27 -7.23 2.90
CA GLU A 91 -8.13 -6.88 1.76
C GLU A 91 -9.56 -6.51 2.19
N SER A 92 -10.11 -7.21 3.18
CA SER A 92 -11.43 -6.90 3.72
C SER A 92 -11.45 -5.51 4.39
N SER A 93 -10.47 -5.21 5.23
CA SER A 93 -10.33 -3.90 5.88
C SER A 93 -10.10 -2.79 4.85
N PHE A 94 -9.28 -3.05 3.83
CA PHE A 94 -9.08 -2.09 2.75
C PHE A 94 -10.36 -1.82 1.95
N ARG A 95 -11.19 -2.84 1.70
CA ARG A 95 -12.52 -2.65 1.10
C ARG A 95 -13.41 -1.74 1.96
N SER A 96 -13.38 -1.91 3.28
CA SER A 96 -14.08 -1.02 4.22
C SER A 96 -13.53 0.41 4.19
N ALA A 97 -12.21 0.58 4.10
CA ALA A 97 -11.58 1.90 3.93
C ALA A 97 -12.09 2.59 2.66
N LYS A 98 -12.13 1.87 1.52
CA LYS A 98 -12.68 2.39 0.26
C LYS A 98 -14.15 2.79 0.37
N ALA A 99 -14.95 2.05 1.12
CA ALA A 99 -16.35 2.43 1.37
C ALA A 99 -16.44 3.74 2.17
N ALA A 100 -15.64 3.91 3.22
CA ALA A 100 -15.59 5.15 4.00
C ALA A 100 -15.03 6.35 3.21
N LEU A 101 -14.03 6.13 2.34
CA LEU A 101 -13.50 7.17 1.44
C LEU A 101 -14.57 7.75 0.51
N ARG A 102 -15.50 6.92 0.01
CA ARG A 102 -16.61 7.37 -0.85
C ARG A 102 -17.55 8.34 -0.12
N LEU A 103 -17.64 8.23 1.20
CA LEU A 103 -18.45 9.10 2.06
C LEU A 103 -17.66 10.30 2.62
N THR A 104 -16.33 10.32 2.43
CA THR A 104 -15.47 11.42 2.86
C THR A 104 -15.72 12.66 2.02
N GLY A 105 -15.72 13.84 2.65
CA GLY A 105 -15.89 15.13 1.98
C GLY A 105 -14.85 15.36 0.88
N LEU A 106 -15.22 16.07 -0.19
CA LEU A 106 -14.38 16.21 -1.38
C LEU A 106 -13.02 16.86 -1.09
N GLU A 107 -13.00 17.86 -0.21
CA GLU A 107 -11.79 18.62 0.16
C GLU A 107 -10.67 17.74 0.72
N THR A 108 -11.00 16.70 1.47
CA THR A 108 -10.03 15.83 2.14
C THR A 108 -9.94 14.44 1.51
N ARG A 109 -10.77 14.13 0.52
CA ARG A 109 -10.85 12.80 -0.07
C ARG A 109 -9.55 12.39 -0.77
N ALA A 110 -8.96 13.28 -1.55
CA ALA A 110 -7.76 12.94 -2.33
C ALA A 110 -6.57 12.61 -1.41
N SER A 111 -6.36 13.42 -0.36
CA SER A 111 -5.28 13.18 0.61
C SER A 111 -5.51 11.92 1.43
N ALA A 112 -6.74 11.71 1.93
CA ALA A 112 -7.09 10.47 2.66
C ALA A 112 -6.93 9.23 1.76
N THR A 113 -7.31 9.33 0.49
CA THR A 113 -7.10 8.27 -0.51
C THR A 113 -5.61 7.99 -0.67
N GLY A 114 -4.78 9.03 -0.77
CA GLY A 114 -3.33 8.90 -0.84
C GLY A 114 -2.73 8.12 0.32
N VAL A 115 -3.11 8.45 1.56
CA VAL A 115 -2.63 7.74 2.75
C VAL A 115 -3.08 6.28 2.74
N VAL A 116 -4.39 6.02 2.58
CA VAL A 116 -4.94 4.65 2.63
C VAL A 116 -4.32 3.75 1.56
N TYR A 117 -4.29 4.21 0.30
CA TYR A 117 -3.75 3.42 -0.79
C TYR A 117 -2.22 3.29 -0.70
N GLY A 118 -1.54 4.34 -0.24
CA GLY A 118 -0.09 4.31 -0.04
C GLY A 118 0.33 3.30 1.02
N ASP A 119 -0.32 3.34 2.20
CA ASP A 119 -0.03 2.40 3.29
C ASP A 119 -0.32 0.95 2.89
N VAL A 120 -1.45 0.69 2.24
CA VAL A 120 -1.82 -0.68 1.81
C VAL A 120 -0.91 -1.18 0.69
N SER A 121 -0.58 -0.33 -0.29
CA SER A 121 0.40 -0.66 -1.33
C SER A 121 1.75 -1.02 -0.72
N GLU A 122 2.23 -0.21 0.22
CA GLU A 122 3.53 -0.44 0.87
C GLU A 122 3.52 -1.69 1.77
N ALA A 123 2.39 -1.99 2.42
CA ALA A 123 2.22 -3.21 3.19
C ALA A 123 2.35 -4.46 2.30
N PHE A 124 1.67 -4.48 1.15
CA PHE A 124 1.79 -5.59 0.19
C PHE A 124 3.21 -5.71 -0.36
N TRP A 125 3.87 -4.57 -0.62
CA TRP A 125 5.24 -4.55 -1.09
C TRP A 125 6.19 -5.21 -0.07
N LYS A 126 6.08 -4.82 1.20
CA LYS A 126 6.85 -5.37 2.31
C LYS A 126 6.55 -6.84 2.58
N ALA A 127 5.31 -7.27 2.39
CA ALA A 127 4.90 -8.68 2.47
C ALA A 127 5.37 -9.53 1.27
N GLY A 128 6.03 -8.93 0.27
CA GLY A 128 6.58 -9.62 -0.90
C GLY A 128 5.62 -9.76 -2.08
N ASP A 129 4.37 -9.31 -1.96
CA ASP A 129 3.43 -9.30 -3.09
C ASP A 129 3.53 -8.00 -3.88
N ARG A 130 4.55 -7.95 -4.74
CA ARG A 130 4.81 -6.80 -5.61
C ARG A 130 3.70 -6.55 -6.63
N ALA A 131 3.08 -7.62 -7.15
CA ALA A 131 2.02 -7.48 -8.14
C ALA A 131 0.82 -6.75 -7.53
N ARG A 132 0.37 -7.20 -6.35
CA ARG A 132 -0.74 -6.55 -5.67
C ARG A 132 -0.42 -5.14 -5.18
N ALA A 133 0.81 -4.89 -4.72
CA ALA A 133 1.26 -3.54 -4.37
C ALA A 133 1.11 -2.57 -5.55
N ILE A 134 1.57 -2.96 -6.74
CA ILE A 134 1.43 -2.16 -7.96
C ILE A 134 -0.03 -1.94 -8.34
N ASP A 135 -0.88 -2.96 -8.21
CA ASP A 135 -2.32 -2.82 -8.48
C ASP A 135 -2.98 -1.83 -7.53
N VAL A 136 -2.69 -1.90 -6.23
CA VAL A 136 -3.20 -0.94 -5.24
C VAL A 136 -2.71 0.46 -5.55
N PHE A 137 -1.43 0.64 -5.85
CA PHE A 137 -0.87 1.93 -6.27
C PHE A 137 -1.62 2.51 -7.48
N LYS A 138 -1.81 1.71 -8.54
CA LYS A 138 -2.54 2.13 -9.75
C LYS A 138 -4.00 2.46 -9.45
N GLU A 139 -4.68 1.65 -8.64
CA GLU A 139 -6.06 1.90 -8.21
C GLU A 139 -6.16 3.24 -7.46
N GLY A 140 -5.20 3.55 -6.58
CA GLY A 140 -5.14 4.81 -5.85
C GLY A 140 -4.91 6.03 -6.73
N ARG A 141 -4.07 5.90 -7.76
CA ARG A 141 -3.89 6.92 -8.80
C ARG A 141 -5.20 7.18 -9.54
N THR A 142 -5.87 6.13 -10.01
CA THR A 142 -7.19 6.25 -10.65
C THR A 142 -8.25 6.86 -9.74
N ALA A 143 -8.13 6.67 -8.42
CA ALA A 143 -9.00 7.28 -7.42
C ALA A 143 -8.68 8.76 -7.12
N GLY A 144 -7.73 9.37 -7.84
CA GLY A 144 -7.40 10.80 -7.75
C GLY A 144 -6.32 11.14 -6.72
N ALA A 145 -5.53 10.16 -6.27
CA ALA A 145 -4.48 10.36 -5.27
C ALA A 145 -3.05 10.46 -5.86
N ASP A 146 -2.91 10.73 -7.16
CA ASP A 146 -1.61 10.74 -7.87
C ASP A 146 -0.51 11.52 -7.13
N GLN A 147 -0.83 12.73 -6.67
CA GLN A 147 0.13 13.61 -5.99
C GLN A 147 0.59 13.11 -4.62
N TYR A 148 -0.09 12.12 -4.03
CA TYR A 148 0.20 11.59 -2.70
C TYR A 148 0.93 10.24 -2.74
N LEU A 149 0.93 9.55 -3.88
CA LEU A 149 1.42 8.16 -3.99
C LEU A 149 2.85 8.04 -4.53
N TYR A 150 3.48 9.13 -4.95
CA TYR A 150 4.79 9.13 -5.63
C TYR A 150 5.94 8.55 -4.79
N MET A 151 5.82 8.54 -3.46
CA MET A 151 6.86 8.01 -2.56
C MET A 151 6.79 6.49 -2.35
N THR A 152 5.71 5.83 -2.77
CA THR A 152 5.54 4.39 -2.56
C THR A 152 6.59 3.58 -3.34
N SER A 153 6.95 2.41 -2.82
CA SER A 153 7.89 1.52 -3.51
C SER A 153 7.36 1.07 -4.88
N ALA A 154 6.04 0.86 -4.99
CA ALA A 154 5.36 0.56 -6.24
C ALA A 154 5.48 1.69 -7.27
N ALA A 155 5.36 2.97 -6.85
CA ALA A 155 5.54 4.11 -7.75
C ALA A 155 6.94 4.11 -8.37
N ARG A 156 7.98 4.02 -7.53
CA ARG A 156 9.38 3.99 -7.99
C ARG A 156 9.65 2.86 -8.96
N PHE A 157 9.08 1.68 -8.71
CA PHE A 157 9.21 0.54 -9.60
C PHE A 157 8.55 0.78 -10.96
N VAL A 158 7.33 1.31 -10.98
CA VAL A 158 6.62 1.63 -12.22
C VAL A 158 7.35 2.71 -13.02
N ASP A 159 7.86 3.75 -12.37
CA ASP A 159 8.61 4.83 -13.02
C ASP A 159 9.90 4.30 -13.67
N GLN A 160 10.63 3.43 -12.99
CA GLN A 160 11.84 2.78 -13.55
C GLN A 160 11.51 1.92 -14.78
N GLN A 161 10.40 1.17 -14.76
CA GLN A 161 9.99 0.39 -15.93
C GLN A 161 9.65 1.27 -17.14
N GLN A 162 8.97 2.40 -16.92
CA GLN A 162 8.63 3.32 -18.00
C GLN A 162 9.88 3.96 -18.62
N GLN A 163 10.87 4.32 -17.79
CA GLN A 163 12.14 4.85 -18.27
C GLN A 163 12.91 3.82 -19.11
N GLN A 164 12.92 2.55 -18.70
CA GLN A 164 13.57 1.47 -19.47
C GLN A 164 12.88 1.22 -20.82
N GLN A 165 11.54 1.27 -20.87
CA GLN A 165 10.79 1.12 -22.12
C GLN A 165 11.01 2.29 -23.08
N GLN A 166 11.15 3.52 -22.56
CA GLN A 166 11.44 4.70 -23.38
C GLN A 166 12.88 4.74 -23.90
N GLN A 167 13.79 4.02 -23.27
CA GLN A 167 15.20 3.91 -23.69
C GLN A 167 15.46 2.78 -24.69
N GLN A 168 14.45 2.00 -25.08
CA GLN A 168 14.60 0.98 -26.11
C GLN A 168 14.72 1.68 -27.48
N PRO A 169 15.89 1.60 -28.17
CA PRO A 169 16.09 2.34 -29.41
C PRO A 169 15.10 1.88 -30.48
N THR A 170 14.34 2.81 -31.04
CA THR A 170 13.49 2.61 -32.24
C THR A 170 14.28 2.36 -33.53
N ASP A 171 15.59 2.20 -33.46
CA ASP A 171 16.48 2.01 -34.62
C ASP A 171 16.57 0.53 -35.07
N GLN A 172 15.44 -0.16 -35.20
CA GLN A 172 15.37 -1.28 -36.13
C GLN A 172 14.87 -0.74 -37.48
N PRO A 173 15.74 -0.61 -38.50
CA PRO A 173 15.25 -0.34 -39.85
C PRO A 173 14.30 -1.47 -40.27
N PRO A 174 13.20 -1.17 -41.00
CA PRO A 174 12.29 -2.20 -41.46
C PRO A 174 13.07 -3.23 -42.28
N PRO A 175 12.77 -4.54 -42.16
CA PRO A 175 13.42 -5.55 -42.98
C PRO A 175 13.21 -5.18 -44.44
N THR A 176 14.29 -4.85 -45.13
CA THR A 176 14.30 -4.47 -46.53
C THR A 176 13.61 -5.58 -47.33
N ALA A 177 12.57 -5.22 -48.08
CA ALA A 177 11.84 -6.15 -48.92
C ALA A 177 12.80 -6.87 -49.89
N PRO A 178 12.73 -8.21 -50.04
CA PRO A 178 13.50 -8.91 -51.06
C PRO A 178 13.01 -8.48 -52.44
N GLY A 179 13.90 -7.85 -53.22
CA GLY A 179 13.67 -7.59 -54.64
C GLY A 179 13.56 -8.90 -55.45
N PRO A 180 12.97 -8.86 -56.65
CA PRO A 180 12.53 -10.05 -57.36
C PRO A 180 13.70 -10.72 -58.08
N SER A 181 14.04 -11.95 -57.71
CA SER A 181 14.76 -12.87 -58.59
C SER A 181 13.80 -13.90 -59.15
N VAL A 182 13.65 -13.80 -60.46
CA VAL A 182 12.90 -14.69 -61.34
C VAL A 182 13.65 -16.01 -61.44
N GLN A 183 12.98 -17.12 -61.15
CA GLN A 183 13.04 -18.35 -61.97
C GLN A 183 11.95 -19.33 -61.55
N ALA A 184 11.16 -19.73 -62.55
CA ALA A 184 10.10 -20.73 -62.48
C ALA A 184 10.66 -22.15 -62.22
N THR A 185 9.85 -23.07 -61.69
CA THR A 185 9.30 -24.25 -62.42
C THR A 185 8.51 -25.19 -61.45
N THR A 186 7.25 -25.44 -61.80
CA THR A 186 6.34 -26.60 -61.51
C THR A 186 6.05 -27.15 -60.09
N ARG A 187 4.77 -27.02 -59.71
CA ARG A 187 3.77 -28.07 -59.38
C ARG A 187 4.11 -29.09 -58.27
N THR A 188 3.32 -29.13 -57.18
CA THR A 188 2.34 -30.20 -56.78
C THR A 188 1.73 -29.86 -55.41
N ALA A 189 0.45 -30.22 -55.22
CA ALA A 189 -0.38 -29.94 -54.06
C ALA A 189 0.01 -30.72 -52.78
N GLY A 190 -0.26 -30.15 -51.60
CA GLY A 190 -0.29 -30.87 -50.33
C GLY A 190 -0.09 -29.99 -49.08
N THR A 191 -1.20 -29.71 -48.38
CA THR A 191 -1.33 -29.58 -46.91
C THR A 191 -0.49 -28.53 -46.15
N ALA A 192 -1.16 -27.52 -45.58
CA ALA A 192 -0.62 -26.59 -44.58
C ALA A 192 -0.91 -27.08 -43.13
N PRO A 193 -0.37 -26.46 -42.06
CA PRO A 193 0.93 -26.82 -41.47
C PRO A 193 0.81 -27.26 -40.00
N ALA A 194 1.72 -28.13 -39.55
CA ALA A 194 1.98 -28.34 -38.13
C ALA A 194 3.29 -27.61 -37.77
N SER A 195 3.17 -26.40 -37.22
CA SER A 195 4.30 -25.65 -36.67
C SER A 195 4.42 -25.97 -35.18
N SER A 196 5.44 -26.73 -34.83
CA SER A 196 5.90 -26.92 -33.45
C SER A 196 6.28 -25.57 -32.82
N PRO A 197 5.98 -25.30 -31.53
CA PRO A 197 6.49 -24.13 -30.85
C PRO A 197 7.98 -24.32 -30.55
N LEU A 198 8.79 -23.35 -30.97
CA LEU A 198 10.20 -23.22 -30.58
C LEU A 198 10.29 -22.98 -29.06
N GLN A 199 11.04 -23.84 -28.39
CA GLN A 199 11.42 -23.72 -26.98
C GLN A 199 12.29 -22.46 -26.79
N PRO A 200 12.04 -21.60 -25.78
CA PRO A 200 12.92 -20.49 -25.47
C PRO A 200 14.20 -20.99 -24.80
N THR A 201 15.35 -20.54 -25.33
CA THR A 201 16.68 -20.75 -24.76
C THR A 201 16.77 -20.09 -23.36
N PRO A 202 17.27 -20.77 -22.32
CA PRO A 202 17.48 -20.14 -21.02
C PRO A 202 18.57 -19.06 -21.12
N LEU A 203 18.27 -17.83 -20.71
CA LEU A 203 19.28 -16.80 -20.50
C LEU A 203 20.05 -17.10 -19.22
N GLN A 204 21.34 -17.38 -19.38
CA GLN A 204 22.27 -17.60 -18.29
C GLN A 204 22.61 -16.25 -17.62
N PRO A 205 22.54 -16.10 -16.29
CA PRO A 205 22.85 -14.83 -15.63
C PRO A 205 24.34 -14.51 -15.74
N THR A 206 24.64 -13.31 -16.26
CA THR A 206 25.99 -12.74 -16.30
C THR A 206 26.51 -12.52 -14.87
N PRO A 207 27.71 -12.99 -14.51
CA PRO A 207 28.30 -12.70 -13.20
C PRO A 207 28.53 -11.20 -13.03
N LEU A 208 28.06 -10.63 -11.92
CA LEU A 208 28.40 -9.27 -11.52
C LEU A 208 29.87 -9.25 -11.11
N GLN A 209 30.69 -8.55 -11.88
CA GLN A 209 32.08 -8.27 -11.56
C GLN A 209 32.13 -7.14 -10.52
N PRO A 210 32.77 -7.31 -9.35
CA PRO A 210 32.85 -6.24 -8.35
C PRO A 210 33.76 -5.11 -8.85
N SER A 211 33.28 -3.87 -8.75
CA SER A 211 34.07 -2.66 -9.04
C SER A 211 35.24 -2.51 -8.07
N PRO A 212 36.44 -2.14 -8.52
CA PRO A 212 37.56 -1.89 -7.63
C PRO A 212 37.34 -0.61 -6.81
N LEU A 213 37.54 -0.71 -5.50
CA LEU A 213 37.57 0.42 -4.57
C LEU A 213 38.71 1.36 -4.96
N GLN A 214 38.39 2.62 -5.26
CA GLN A 214 39.40 3.66 -5.41
C GLN A 214 39.96 4.05 -4.03
N PRO A 215 41.29 4.17 -3.87
CA PRO A 215 41.87 4.65 -2.62
C PRO A 215 41.60 6.15 -2.49
N THR A 216 40.98 6.54 -1.39
CA THR A 216 40.91 7.94 -0.96
C THR A 216 42.32 8.38 -0.54
N ARG A 217 42.85 9.41 -1.18
CA ARG A 217 43.98 10.20 -0.64
C ARG A 217 43.43 11.42 0.07
#